data_AF-A0AAE1Y7T6-F1
#
_entry.id   AF-A0AAE1Y7T6-F1
#
_cell.length_a   1.000
_cell.length_b   1.000
_cell.length_c   1.000
_cell.angle_alpha   90.00
_cell.angle_beta   90.00
_cell.angle_gamma   90.00
#
_symmetry.space_group_name_H-M   'P 1'
#
loop_
_entity.id
_entity.type
_entity.pdbx_description
1 polymer ?
#
loop_
_entity_poly.entity_id
_entity_poly.type
_entity_poly.pdbx_seq_one_letter_code
_entity_poly.pdbx_strand_id
1 'polypeptide(L)'
;MKKIQELKPAAAEWLMKIDLSMWSRHAFPVDLKNNHVTNNIAESFNAWIGEFRGRPVMTLLEGVRTKVMNMIHKRHDKGLHRTQDIMPNILKKVNEQMEWSRQCNFHVASNT
;
A
#
# COMPACT_ATOMS: atom_id res chain seq x y z
N MET A 1 -21.86 -3.44 7.78
CA MET A 1 -23.01 -2.56 8.06
C MET A 1 -23.72 -2.84 9.38
N LYS A 2 -24.07 -4.09 9.72
CA LYS A 2 -24.81 -4.42 10.96
C LYS A 2 -24.26 -3.75 12.23
N LYS A 3 -22.94 -3.84 12.47
CA LYS A 3 -22.28 -3.17 13.62
C LYS A 3 -22.47 -1.64 13.68
N ILE A 4 -22.47 -0.95 12.53
CA ILE A 4 -22.67 0.52 12.48
C ILE A 4 -24.14 0.85 12.76
N GLN A 5 -25.05 0.04 12.24
CA GLN A 5 -26.49 0.19 12.44
C GLN A 5 -26.89 -0.03 13.90
N GLU A 6 -26.28 -1.00 14.58
CA GLU A 6 -26.46 -1.28 16.02
C GLU A 6 -25.95 -0.13 16.90
N LEU A 7 -24.81 0.48 16.55
CA LEU A 7 -24.22 1.60 17.29
C LEU A 7 -24.95 2.93 17.07
N LYS A 8 -25.29 3.25 15.82
CA LYS A 8 -25.91 4.53 15.46
C LYS A 8 -26.75 4.40 14.16
N PRO A 9 -28.04 4.08 14.28
CA PRO A 9 -28.92 3.84 13.13
C PRO A 9 -28.96 5.00 12.13
N ALA A 10 -29.04 6.24 12.64
CA ALA A 10 -29.08 7.44 11.80
C ALA A 10 -27.80 7.63 10.96
N ALA A 11 -26.64 7.22 11.51
CA ALA A 11 -25.39 7.29 10.76
C ALA A 11 -25.33 6.21 9.67
N ALA A 12 -25.86 5.02 9.95
CA ALA A 12 -25.98 3.97 8.92
C ALA A 12 -26.90 4.41 7.78
N GLU A 13 -28.04 5.02 8.09
CA GLU A 13 -28.96 5.53 7.07
C GLU A 13 -28.32 6.64 6.22
N TRP A 14 -27.60 7.57 6.85
CA TRP A 14 -26.86 8.60 6.14
C TRP A 14 -25.77 8.00 5.23
N LEU A 15 -25.02 6.99 5.70
CA LEU A 15 -23.99 6.31 4.91
C LEU A 15 -24.57 5.66 3.65
N MET A 16 -25.75 5.05 3.77
CA MET A 16 -26.43 4.38 2.65
C MET A 16 -26.99 5.35 1.61
N LYS A 17 -27.11 6.65 1.92
CA LYS A 17 -27.47 7.71 0.95
C LYS A 17 -26.28 8.12 0.07
N ILE A 18 -25.06 7.78 0.48
CA ILE A 18 -23.83 8.04 -0.27
C ILE A 18 -23.52 6.81 -1.11
N ASP A 19 -23.09 7.04 -2.36
CA ASP A 19 -22.66 5.98 -3.26
C ASP A 19 -21.63 5.06 -2.58
N LEU A 20 -21.89 3.74 -2.66
CA LEU A 20 -21.09 2.71 -2.00
C LEU A 20 -19.61 2.78 -2.40
N SER A 21 -19.32 3.20 -3.63
CA SER A 21 -17.94 3.33 -4.16
C SER A 21 -17.15 4.46 -3.49
N MET A 22 -17.79 5.37 -2.77
CA MET A 22 -17.11 6.48 -2.09
C MET A 22 -16.61 6.11 -0.70
N TRP A 23 -17.24 5.14 -0.03
CA TRP A 23 -16.95 4.84 1.37
C TRP A 23 -16.68 3.35 1.65
N SER A 24 -17.01 2.46 0.72
CA SER A 24 -16.85 1.03 0.90
C SER A 24 -15.83 0.42 -0.04
N ARG A 25 -14.72 -0.08 0.51
CA ARG A 25 -13.62 -0.69 -0.26
C ARG A 25 -14.07 -1.79 -1.21
N HIS A 26 -15.08 -2.58 -0.83
CA HIS A 26 -15.58 -3.66 -1.68
C HIS A 26 -16.18 -3.15 -3.01
N ALA A 27 -16.73 -1.95 -2.99
CA ALA A 27 -17.41 -1.28 -4.10
C ALA A 27 -16.50 -0.30 -4.87
N PHE A 28 -15.22 -0.17 -4.51
CA PHE A 28 -14.28 0.64 -5.29
C PHE A 28 -14.10 0.03 -6.69
N PRO A 29 -13.93 0.84 -7.75
CA PRO A 29 -13.55 0.36 -9.08
C PRO A 29 -12.29 -0.51 -9.00
N VAL A 30 -12.23 -1.57 -9.81
CA VAL A 30 -11.10 -2.53 -9.79
C VAL A 30 -9.78 -1.82 -10.08
N ASP A 31 -9.78 -0.83 -10.97
CA ASP A 31 -8.59 -0.03 -11.31
C ASP A 31 -8.06 0.80 -10.13
N LEU A 32 -8.93 1.11 -9.16
CA LEU A 32 -8.61 1.86 -7.94
C LEU A 32 -8.37 0.93 -6.73
N LYS A 33 -8.62 -0.39 -6.86
CA LYS A 33 -8.34 -1.37 -5.80
C LYS A 33 -6.84 -1.59 -5.69
N ASN A 34 -6.17 -0.73 -4.95
CA ASN A 34 -4.80 -0.98 -4.49
C ASN A 34 -4.84 -1.78 -3.18
N ASN A 35 -3.95 -2.75 -2.98
CA ASN A 35 -3.77 -3.44 -1.69
C ASN A 35 -3.18 -2.51 -0.61
N HIS A 36 -2.57 -1.39 -1.02
CA HIS A 36 -1.93 -0.41 -0.15
C HIS A 36 -2.85 0.74 0.29
N VAL A 37 -4.07 0.43 0.78
CA VAL A 37 -4.98 1.42 1.38
C VAL A 37 -4.75 1.50 2.89
N THR A 38 -3.60 2.03 3.29
CA THR A 38 -3.30 2.38 4.67
C THR A 38 -2.77 3.82 4.74
N ASN A 39 -3.04 4.52 5.84
CA ASN A 39 -2.49 5.86 6.15
C ASN A 39 -0.94 5.88 6.19
N ASN A 40 -0.32 4.72 6.00
CA ASN A 40 1.11 4.48 6.04
C ASN A 40 1.91 5.39 5.10
N ILE A 41 1.36 5.82 3.95
CA ILE A 41 2.10 6.74 3.06
C ILE A 41 2.22 8.12 3.69
N ALA A 42 1.11 8.68 4.20
CA ALA A 42 1.12 9.99 4.84
C ALA A 42 1.90 9.95 6.16
N GLU A 43 1.75 8.89 6.95
CA GLU A 43 2.51 8.66 8.19
C GLU A 43 4.02 8.54 7.90
N SER A 44 4.40 7.70 6.92
CA SER A 44 5.80 7.51 6.51
C SER A 44 6.40 8.82 5.99
N PHE A 45 5.66 9.56 5.17
CA PHE A 45 6.12 10.84 4.66
C PHE A 45 6.31 11.85 5.80
N ASN A 46 5.33 11.96 6.70
CA ASN A 46 5.39 12.87 7.85
C ASN A 46 6.53 12.54 8.81
N ALA A 47 6.80 11.26 9.07
CA ALA A 47 7.95 10.81 9.84
C ALA A 47 9.26 11.15 9.11
N TRP A 48 9.30 10.92 7.80
CA TRP A 48 10.50 11.13 6.98
C TRP A 48 10.91 12.59 6.84
N ILE A 49 9.96 13.53 6.76
CA ILE A 49 10.25 14.97 6.72
C ILE A 49 10.34 15.62 8.10
N GLY A 50 10.07 14.88 9.18
CA GLY A 50 9.90 15.42 10.53
C GLY A 50 11.06 16.30 10.99
N GLU A 51 12.30 15.93 10.68
CA GLU A 51 13.51 16.68 11.09
C GLU A 51 13.69 18.04 10.38
N PHE A 52 12.99 18.25 9.26
CA PHE A 52 13.05 19.49 8.49
C PHE A 52 11.85 20.39 8.75
N ARG A 53 10.82 19.89 9.45
CA ARG A 53 9.63 20.65 9.78
C ARG A 53 10.01 21.83 10.68
N GLY A 54 9.50 23.02 10.35
CA GLY A 54 9.79 24.25 11.09
C GLY A 54 11.14 24.90 10.77
N ARG A 55 11.94 24.32 9.86
CA ARG A 55 13.14 24.98 9.33
C ARG A 55 12.77 25.96 8.20
N PRO A 56 13.63 26.93 7.88
CA PRO A 56 13.42 27.82 6.73
C PRO A 56 13.17 27.02 5.44
N VAL A 57 12.36 27.57 4.53
CA VAL A 57 11.94 26.88 3.29
C VAL A 57 13.14 26.36 2.49
N MET A 58 14.22 27.13 2.42
CA MET A 58 15.43 26.73 1.71
C MET A 58 16.08 25.49 2.34
N THR A 59 16.19 25.45 3.67
CA THR A 59 16.74 24.30 4.41
C THR A 59 15.87 23.06 4.27
N LEU A 60 14.53 23.24 4.28
CA LEU A 60 13.60 22.13 4.08
C LEU A 60 13.75 21.53 2.68
N LEU A 61 13.77 22.37 1.64
CA LEU A 61 13.92 21.91 0.26
C LEU A 61 15.25 21.20 0.04
N GLU A 62 16.34 21.76 0.56
CA GLU A 62 17.68 21.16 0.43
C GLU A 62 17.77 19.81 1.17
N GLY A 63 17.15 19.71 2.35
CA GLY A 63 17.06 18.46 3.11
C GLY A 63 16.29 17.38 2.35
N VAL A 64 15.12 17.72 1.79
CA VAL A 64 14.32 16.80 0.96
C VAL A 64 15.11 16.38 -0.28
N ARG A 65 15.72 17.32 -1.01
CA ARG A 65 16.53 17.05 -2.20
C ARG A 65 17.65 16.06 -1.90
N THR A 66 18.43 16.33 -0.85
CA THR A 66 19.55 15.48 -0.43
C THR A 66 19.08 14.07 -0.05
N LYS A 67 17.98 13.95 0.69
CA LYS A 67 17.43 12.63 1.02
C LYS A 67 16.99 11.84 -0.22
N VAL A 68 16.30 12.49 -1.17
CA VAL A 68 15.89 11.85 -2.42
C VAL A 68 17.10 11.36 -3.20
N MET A 69 18.12 12.21 -3.37
CA MET A 69 19.37 11.83 -4.05
C MET A 69 20.04 10.64 -3.38
N ASN A 70 20.15 10.63 -2.05
CA ASN A 70 20.72 9.51 -1.30
C ASN A 70 19.91 8.22 -1.47
N MET A 71 18.57 8.29 -1.52
CA MET A 71 17.74 7.11 -1.78
C MET A 71 17.96 6.55 -3.18
N ILE A 72 18.01 7.41 -4.20
CA ILE A 72 18.26 7.00 -5.58
C ILE A 72 19.65 6.38 -5.70
N HIS A 73 20.67 7.02 -5.14
CA HIS A 73 22.03 6.52 -5.15
C HIS A 73 22.14 5.15 -4.48
N LYS A 74 21.57 4.98 -3.28
CA LYS A 74 21.53 3.67 -2.59
C LYS A 74 20.81 2.58 -3.38
N ARG A 75 19.75 2.93 -4.14
CA ARG A 75 19.04 1.97 -5.00
C ARG A 75 19.89 1.59 -6.21
N HIS A 76 20.55 2.56 -6.83
CA HIS A 76 21.46 2.35 -7.95
C HIS A 76 22.64 1.46 -7.54
N ASP A 77 23.29 1.78 -6.41
CA ASP A 77 24.42 1.03 -5.88
C ASP A 77 24.06 -0.44 -5.57
N LYS A 78 22.88 -0.68 -4.96
CA LYS A 78 22.34 -2.03 -4.79
C LYS A 78 22.06 -2.75 -6.12
N GLY A 79 21.66 -2.00 -7.15
CA GLY A 79 21.43 -2.51 -8.49
C GLY A 79 22.71 -2.91 -9.21
N LEU A 80 23.81 -2.18 -9.01
CA LEU A 80 25.12 -2.50 -9.59
C LEU A 80 25.69 -3.81 -9.04
N HIS A 81 25.58 -4.01 -7.73
CA HIS A 81 26.14 -5.18 -7.04
C HIS A 81 25.21 -6.41 -7.08
N ARG A 82 24.14 -6.38 -7.89
CA ARG A 82 23.20 -7.50 -7.96
C ARG A 82 23.82 -8.67 -8.74
N THR A 83 23.72 -9.86 -8.18
CA THR A 83 24.16 -11.11 -8.84
C THR A 83 23.06 -11.71 -9.72
N GLN A 84 21.80 -11.34 -9.46
CA GLN A 84 20.63 -11.89 -10.13
C GLN A 84 19.81 -10.77 -10.76
N ASP A 85 19.09 -11.10 -11.85
CA ASP A 85 18.23 -10.15 -12.55
C ASP A 85 17.06 -9.66 -11.68
N ILE A 86 16.60 -10.49 -10.76
CA ILE A 86 15.49 -10.21 -9.85
C ILE A 86 16.02 -9.79 -8.48
N MET A 87 15.44 -8.73 -7.92
CA MET A 87 15.78 -8.29 -6.56
C MET A 87 15.43 -9.36 -5.52
N PRO A 88 16.29 -9.61 -4.51
CA PRO A 88 16.10 -10.70 -3.54
C PRO A 88 14.73 -10.69 -2.85
N ASN A 89 14.20 -9.51 -2.51
CA ASN A 89 12.88 -9.39 -1.87
C ASN A 89 11.73 -9.82 -2.78
N ILE A 90 11.85 -9.56 -4.09
CA ILE A 90 10.83 -9.97 -5.06
C ILE A 90 10.96 -11.47 -5.31
N LEU A 91 12.19 -11.98 -5.47
CA LEU A 91 12.44 -13.41 -5.62
C LEU A 91 11.90 -14.20 -4.42
N LYS A 92 12.13 -13.72 -3.19
CA LYS A 92 11.57 -14.32 -1.98
C LYS A 92 10.04 -14.41 -2.04
N LYS A 93 9.35 -13.33 -2.40
CA LYS A 93 7.88 -13.32 -2.53
C LYS A 93 7.39 -14.28 -3.61
N VAL A 94 8.07 -14.32 -4.76
CA VAL A 94 7.73 -15.25 -5.85
C VAL A 94 7.87 -16.70 -5.37
N ASN A 95 8.96 -17.03 -4.69
CA ASN A 95 9.19 -18.37 -4.15
C ASN A 95 8.15 -18.75 -3.10
N GLU A 96 7.81 -17.82 -2.19
CA GLU A 96 6.71 -18.02 -1.25
C GLU A 96 5.42 -18.37 -2.00
N GLN A 97 4.99 -17.54 -2.95
CA GLN A 97 3.77 -17.80 -3.73
C GLN A 97 3.82 -19.13 -4.49
N MET A 98 4.98 -19.52 -5.00
CA MET A 98 5.16 -20.81 -5.66
C MET A 98 4.91 -21.97 -4.69
N GLU A 99 5.44 -21.91 -3.47
CA GLU A 99 5.20 -22.94 -2.44
C GLU A 99 3.74 -23.00 -1.99
N TRP A 100 3.07 -21.84 -1.84
CA TRP A 100 1.62 -21.80 -1.56
C TRP A 100 0.82 -22.43 -2.69
N SER A 101 1.16 -22.14 -3.95
CA SER A 101 0.47 -22.69 -5.11
C SER A 101 0.58 -24.22 -5.19
N ARG A 102 1.66 -24.82 -4.68
CA ARG A 102 1.84 -26.28 -4.65
C ARG A 102 0.87 -26.98 -3.69
N GLN A 103 0.32 -26.25 -2.73
CA GLN A 103 -0.60 -26.77 -1.71
C GLN A 103 -2.08 -26.58 -2.12
N CYS A 104 -2.36 -25.88 -3.21
CA CYS A 104 -3.72 -25.66 -3.69
C CYS A 104 -4.25 -26.90 -4.42
N ASN A 105 -5.20 -27.61 -3.81
CA ASN A 105 -6.01 -28.61 -4.48
C ASN A 105 -7.21 -27.94 -5.15
N PHE A 106 -7.33 -28.06 -6.47
CA PHE A 106 -8.48 -27.57 -7.22
C PHE A 106 -9.59 -28.63 -7.21
N HIS A 107 -10.72 -28.30 -6.59
CA HIS A 107 -11.94 -29.09 -6.74
C HIS A 107 -12.71 -28.55 -7.94
N VAL A 108 -12.75 -29.32 -9.03
CA VAL A 108 -13.62 -29.03 -10.17
C VAL A 108 -15.05 -29.32 -9.71
N ALA A 109 -15.93 -28.33 -9.79
CA ALA A 109 -17.35 -28.54 -9.53
C ALA A 109 -17.90 -29.49 -10.60
N SER A 110 -18.37 -30.67 -10.19
CA SER A 110 -19.13 -31.55 -11.06
C SER A 110 -20.45 -30.85 -11.41
N ASN A 111 -20.68 -30.59 -12.70
CA ASN A 111 -21.95 -30.06 -13.17
C ASN A 111 -23.05 -31.09 -12.89
N THR A 112 -23.95 -30.77 -11.96
CA THR A 112 -25.30 -31.35 -11.87
C THR A 112 -26.21 -30.72 -12.90
#